data_AF-A0A356IYB0-F1
#
_entry.id   AF-A0A356IYB0-F1
#
_cell.length_a   1.000
_cell.length_b   1.000
_cell.length_c   1.000
_cell.angle_alpha   90.00
_cell.angle_beta   90.00
_cell.angle_gamma   90.00
#
_symmetry.space_group_name_H-M   'P 1'
#
loop_
_entity.id
_entity.type
_entity.pdbx_description
1 polymer ?
#
loop_
_entity_poly.entity_id
_entity_poly.type
_entity_poly.pdbx_seq_one_letter_code
_entity_poly.pdbx_strand_id
1 'polypeptide(L)'
;MLVVGAMVGFGALLAAGGAEAQEFSAEMVSREGKEIVNAKIYVAKDKVRMEMPESVMIIRRDKDLSWMLMPADKMYMEQPVNMSSAPKVVKEFDGEIERVAMGTVAVDGAPAEKFQVTYMEKKKKVSVYQWLRAGQFPVKVEAVDGSWGFEYKNLETGPQPADLFEPPADYQKFAMPGLGDMMKGLGGF
;
A
#
# COMPACT_ATOMS: atom_id res chain seq x y z
N MET A 1 -10.91 -27.09 -62.44
CA MET A 1 -11.25 -27.92 -61.27
C MET A 1 -10.68 -27.24 -60.03
N LEU A 2 -11.58 -26.85 -59.12
CA LEU A 2 -11.27 -26.43 -57.75
C LEU A 2 -10.65 -27.58 -56.96
N VAL A 3 -9.62 -27.30 -56.15
CA VAL A 3 -9.48 -27.93 -54.83
C VAL A 3 -9.03 -26.85 -53.85
N VAL A 4 -9.96 -26.47 -52.98
CA VAL A 4 -9.75 -25.68 -51.76
C VAL A 4 -9.20 -26.65 -50.71
N GLY A 5 -8.07 -26.32 -50.08
CA GLY A 5 -7.47 -27.09 -48.98
C GLY A 5 -7.42 -26.24 -47.71
N ALA A 6 -8.11 -26.73 -46.68
CA ALA A 6 -8.48 -26.05 -45.44
C ALA A 6 -7.33 -25.63 -44.50
N MET A 7 -7.54 -24.45 -43.89
CA MET A 7 -7.30 -24.07 -42.48
C MET A 7 -6.53 -25.04 -41.56
N VAL A 8 -5.43 -24.54 -41.00
CA VAL A 8 -5.07 -24.79 -39.59
C VAL A 8 -4.80 -23.42 -38.95
N GLY A 9 -5.80 -22.90 -38.24
CA GLY A 9 -5.65 -21.71 -37.42
C GLY A 9 -4.88 -22.06 -36.15
N PHE A 10 -3.68 -21.49 -35.99
CA PHE A 10 -3.00 -21.50 -34.70
C PHE A 10 -3.61 -20.39 -33.86
N GLY A 11 -4.57 -20.75 -32.99
CA GLY A 11 -5.13 -19.84 -32.01
C GLY A 11 -4.04 -19.41 -31.03
N ALA A 12 -3.48 -18.22 -31.22
CA ALA A 12 -2.68 -17.56 -30.20
C ALA A 12 -3.62 -17.21 -29.04
N LEU A 13 -3.58 -18.04 -28.00
CA LEU A 13 -4.21 -17.75 -26.72
C LEU A 13 -3.48 -16.54 -26.13
N LEU A 14 -4.05 -15.34 -26.32
CA LEU A 14 -3.65 -14.15 -25.58
C LEU A 14 -4.06 -14.39 -24.13
N ALA A 15 -3.13 -14.92 -23.32
CA ALA A 15 -3.22 -14.80 -21.88
C ALA A 15 -3.07 -13.32 -21.55
N ALA A 16 -4.19 -12.60 -21.50
CA ALA A 16 -4.29 -11.30 -20.87
C ALA A 16 -4.10 -11.52 -19.37
N GLY A 17 -2.84 -11.65 -18.95
CA GLY A 17 -2.46 -11.50 -17.56
C GLY A 17 -2.75 -10.05 -17.18
N GLY A 18 -3.93 -9.81 -16.61
CA GLY A 18 -4.19 -8.55 -15.93
C GLY A 18 -3.05 -8.31 -14.94
N ALA A 19 -2.53 -7.08 -14.91
CA ALA A 19 -1.65 -6.63 -13.86
C ALA A 19 -2.45 -6.58 -12.54
N GLU A 20 -2.73 -7.76 -11.97
CA GLU A 20 -3.18 -7.88 -10.59
C GLU A 20 -2.06 -7.31 -9.74
N ALA A 21 -2.38 -6.30 -8.92
CA ALA A 21 -1.43 -5.74 -7.98
C ALA A 21 -0.88 -6.88 -7.12
N GLN A 22 0.44 -7.11 -7.19
CA GLN A 22 1.07 -8.25 -6.54
C GLN A 22 0.76 -8.23 -5.04
N GLU A 23 0.09 -9.27 -4.57
CA GLU A 23 -0.21 -9.47 -3.15
C GLU A 23 1.06 -9.86 -2.41
N PHE A 24 1.20 -9.37 -1.17
CA PHE A 24 2.38 -9.66 -0.35
C PHE A 24 2.13 -9.43 1.14
N SER A 25 3.04 -9.98 1.94
CA SER A 25 3.25 -9.62 3.34
C SER A 25 4.70 -9.23 3.58
N ALA A 26 4.95 -8.34 4.55
CA ALA A 26 6.30 -7.95 4.96
C ALA A 26 6.31 -7.41 6.39
N GLU A 27 7.50 -7.33 6.97
CA GLU A 27 7.78 -6.44 8.10
C GLU A 27 8.12 -5.05 7.55
N MET A 28 7.52 -4.01 8.11
CA MET A 28 7.83 -2.62 7.80
C MET A 28 8.60 -2.00 8.95
N VAL A 29 9.80 -1.50 8.65
CA VAL A 29 10.62 -0.73 9.59
C VAL A 29 10.58 0.72 9.16
N SER A 30 9.85 1.55 9.90
CA SER A 30 9.78 2.99 9.68
C SER A 30 10.71 3.70 10.66
N ARG A 31 11.39 4.74 10.17
CA ARG A 31 12.26 5.60 10.97
C ARG A 31 11.87 7.06 10.76
N GLU A 32 11.79 7.80 11.85
CA GLU A 32 11.68 9.26 11.85
C GLU A 32 12.58 9.82 12.96
N GLY A 33 13.64 10.53 12.59
CA GLY A 33 14.68 10.96 13.53
C GLY A 33 15.32 9.79 14.29
N LYS A 34 15.03 9.71 15.60
CA LYS A 34 15.50 8.63 16.51
C LYS A 34 14.43 7.56 16.77
N GLU A 35 13.20 7.78 16.35
CA GLU A 35 12.10 6.84 16.56
C GLU A 35 12.13 5.77 15.48
N ILE A 36 11.93 4.52 15.90
CA ILE A 36 11.80 3.36 15.02
C ILE A 36 10.47 2.71 15.36
N VAL A 37 9.61 2.60 14.35
CA VAL A 37 8.32 1.92 14.45
C VAL A 37 8.39 0.67 13.59
N ASN A 38 8.15 -0.48 14.22
CA ASN A 38 8.01 -1.75 13.52
C ASN A 38 6.53 -2.06 13.34
N ALA A 39 6.17 -2.50 12.15
CA ALA A 39 4.83 -2.96 11.84
C ALA A 39 4.90 -4.21 10.96
N LYS A 40 3.81 -4.97 10.90
CA LYS A 40 3.59 -5.94 9.82
C LYS A 40 2.62 -5.37 8.83
N ILE A 41 2.85 -5.60 7.54
CA ILE A 41 1.96 -5.18 6.47
C ILE A 41 1.52 -6.39 5.66
N TYR A 42 0.24 -6.40 5.28
CA TYR A 42 -0.35 -7.35 4.34
C TYR A 42 -1.10 -6.55 3.30
N VAL A 43 -0.92 -6.87 2.03
CA VAL A 43 -1.53 -6.15 0.91
C VAL A 43 -2.15 -7.14 -0.05
N ALA A 44 -3.40 -6.88 -0.41
CA ALA A 44 -4.12 -7.61 -1.44
C ALA A 44 -4.98 -6.64 -2.24
N LYS A 45 -4.66 -6.41 -3.51
CA LYS A 45 -5.39 -5.50 -4.42
C LYS A 45 -5.82 -4.17 -3.76
N ASP A 46 -7.10 -4.06 -3.40
CA ASP A 46 -7.73 -2.86 -2.83
C ASP A 46 -7.70 -2.83 -1.29
N LYS A 47 -6.97 -3.76 -0.67
CA LYS A 47 -6.95 -4.00 0.77
C LYS A 47 -5.53 -3.89 1.30
N VAL A 48 -5.39 -3.21 2.43
CA VAL A 48 -4.13 -3.10 3.16
C VAL A 48 -4.42 -3.33 4.63
N ARG A 49 -3.63 -4.18 5.29
CA ARG A 49 -3.63 -4.36 6.75
C ARG A 49 -2.26 -3.97 7.26
N MET A 50 -2.20 -3.15 8.29
CA MET A 50 -0.98 -2.77 8.98
C MET A 50 -1.15 -3.05 10.48
N GLU A 51 -0.31 -3.91 11.03
CA GLU A 51 -0.31 -4.27 12.45
C GLU A 51 0.84 -3.55 13.15
N MET A 52 0.50 -2.68 14.09
CA MET A 52 1.41 -2.00 15.00
C MET A 52 1.28 -2.63 16.40
N PRO A 53 2.19 -2.36 17.36
CA PRO A 53 2.17 -3.00 18.67
C PRO A 53 0.84 -2.90 19.43
N GLU A 54 0.13 -1.78 19.31
CA GLU A 54 -1.11 -1.51 20.07
C GLU A 54 -2.36 -1.36 19.20
N SER A 55 -2.21 -1.33 17.86
CA SER A 55 -3.34 -1.08 16.96
C SER A 55 -3.16 -1.76 15.62
N VAL A 56 -4.28 -2.05 14.97
CA VAL A 56 -4.30 -2.58 13.60
C VAL A 56 -5.11 -1.64 12.72
N MET A 57 -4.54 -1.22 11.60
CA MET A 57 -5.24 -0.47 10.57
C MET A 57 -5.61 -1.40 9.41
N ILE A 58 -6.86 -1.36 8.97
CA ILE A 58 -7.32 -2.08 7.78
C ILE A 58 -7.94 -1.05 6.82
N ILE A 59 -7.36 -0.88 5.65
CA ILE A 59 -7.86 -0.02 4.59
C ILE A 59 -8.59 -0.88 3.56
N ARG A 60 -9.81 -0.50 3.20
CA ARG A 60 -10.65 -1.14 2.19
C ARG A 60 -11.03 -0.11 1.13
N ARG A 61 -10.20 0.04 0.10
CA ARG A 61 -10.46 0.97 -1.02
C ARG A 61 -11.68 0.55 -1.82
N ASP A 62 -11.97 -0.75 -1.87
CA ASP A 62 -13.18 -1.32 -2.45
C ASP A 62 -14.46 -0.94 -1.70
N LYS A 63 -14.35 -0.52 -0.44
CA LYS A 63 -15.47 -0.08 0.41
C LYS A 63 -15.42 1.40 0.79
N ASP A 64 -14.42 2.15 0.32
CA ASP A 64 -14.13 3.54 0.70
C ASP A 64 -14.10 3.78 2.23
N LEU A 65 -13.59 2.81 2.99
CA LEU A 65 -13.43 2.93 4.44
C LEU A 65 -12.07 2.43 4.96
N SER A 66 -11.77 2.83 6.19
CA SER A 66 -10.67 2.36 7.02
C SER A 66 -11.22 1.93 8.38
N TRP A 67 -10.70 0.83 8.92
CA TRP A 67 -10.93 0.43 10.30
C TRP A 67 -9.64 0.56 11.11
N MET A 68 -9.76 1.15 12.30
CA MET A 68 -8.73 1.15 13.33
C MET A 68 -9.18 0.25 14.47
N LEU A 69 -8.52 -0.89 14.61
CA LEU A 69 -8.78 -1.91 15.62
C LEU A 69 -7.88 -1.66 16.83
N MET A 70 -8.45 -1.83 18.02
CA MET A 70 -7.79 -1.78 19.32
C MET A 70 -7.89 -3.18 19.95
N PRO A 71 -6.89 -4.06 19.75
CA PRO A 71 -7.02 -5.46 20.14
C PRO A 71 -7.21 -5.70 21.63
N ALA A 72 -6.61 -4.86 22.48
CA ALA A 72 -6.74 -4.96 23.94
C ALA A 72 -8.20 -4.80 24.40
N ASP A 73 -8.95 -3.91 23.75
CA ASP A 73 -10.34 -3.61 24.09
C ASP A 73 -11.35 -4.43 23.29
N LYS A 74 -10.89 -5.17 22.26
CA LYS A 74 -11.75 -5.81 21.26
C LYS A 74 -12.73 -4.81 20.64
N MET A 75 -12.23 -3.62 20.30
CA MET A 75 -13.02 -2.57 19.68
C MET A 75 -12.42 -2.17 18.32
N TYR A 76 -13.24 -1.58 17.46
CA TYR A 76 -12.74 -0.93 16.24
C TYR A 76 -13.51 0.35 15.93
N MET A 77 -12.82 1.34 15.38
CA MET A 77 -13.41 2.55 14.82
C MET A 77 -13.45 2.45 13.29
N GLU A 78 -14.50 2.96 12.68
CA GLU A 78 -14.63 3.08 11.23
C GLU A 78 -14.56 4.54 10.82
N GLN A 79 -13.79 4.83 9.77
CA GLN A 79 -13.60 6.17 9.22
C GLN A 79 -13.53 6.09 7.68
N PRO A 80 -13.84 7.17 6.95
CA PRO A 80 -13.55 7.25 5.52
C PRO A 80 -12.06 7.03 5.22
N VAL A 81 -11.72 6.52 4.03
CA VAL A 81 -10.31 6.35 3.65
C VAL A 81 -9.61 7.70 3.64
N ASN A 82 -8.54 7.81 4.41
CA ASN A 82 -7.58 8.90 4.27
C ASN A 82 -6.32 8.38 3.57
N MET A 83 -6.22 8.66 2.27
CA MET A 83 -5.07 8.25 1.46
C MET A 83 -3.76 8.89 1.92
N SER A 84 -3.82 10.03 2.63
CA SER A 84 -2.63 10.69 3.18
C SER A 84 -1.96 9.88 4.30
N SER A 85 -2.72 9.01 4.98
CA SER A 85 -2.21 8.12 6.04
C SER A 85 -2.02 6.68 5.58
N ALA A 86 -2.31 6.38 4.30
CA ALA A 86 -2.14 5.03 3.77
C ALA A 86 -0.65 4.71 3.60
N PRO A 87 -0.21 3.47 3.86
CA PRO A 87 1.14 3.04 3.55
C PRO A 87 1.46 3.28 2.07
N LYS A 88 2.64 3.84 1.78
CA LYS A 88 3.10 4.12 0.41
C LYS A 88 3.53 2.82 -0.27
N VAL A 89 2.54 2.03 -0.68
CA VAL A 89 2.71 0.75 -1.41
C VAL A 89 2.72 0.95 -2.93
N VAL A 90 2.66 2.20 -3.38
CA VAL A 90 2.58 2.56 -4.80
C VAL A 90 3.93 2.99 -5.34
N LYS A 91 4.15 2.66 -6.62
CA LYS A 91 5.34 3.07 -7.38
C LYS A 91 5.44 4.59 -7.47
N GLU A 92 4.36 5.24 -7.88
CA GLU A 92 4.33 6.66 -8.21
C GLU A 92 3.80 7.47 -7.03
N PHE A 93 4.38 8.65 -6.84
CA PHE A 93 3.90 9.60 -5.85
C PHE A 93 2.87 10.54 -6.48
N ASP A 94 1.85 10.91 -5.73
CA ASP A 94 0.92 11.95 -6.16
C ASP A 94 1.69 13.26 -6.42
N GLY A 95 1.49 13.84 -7.61
CA GLY A 95 2.21 15.04 -8.03
C GLY A 95 3.71 14.81 -8.28
N GLU A 96 4.12 13.59 -8.62
CA GLU A 96 5.48 13.29 -9.13
C GLU A 96 5.82 14.19 -10.31
N ILE A 97 6.96 14.88 -10.21
CA ILE A 97 7.48 15.81 -11.22
C ILE A 97 8.61 15.14 -12.01
N GLU A 98 9.45 14.38 -11.32
CA GLU A 98 10.68 13.83 -11.88
C GLU A 98 11.09 12.54 -11.16
N ARG A 99 11.63 11.60 -11.94
CA ARG A 99 12.25 10.36 -11.46
C ARG A 99 13.56 10.13 -12.19
N VAL A 100 14.66 10.14 -11.45
CA VAL A 100 16.02 9.95 -11.97
C VAL A 100 16.55 8.60 -11.49
N ALA A 101 16.91 7.72 -12.42
CA ALA A 101 17.52 6.44 -12.11
C ALA A 101 18.94 6.63 -11.55
N MET A 102 19.26 5.91 -10.48
CA MET A 102 20.55 6.00 -9.77
C MET A 102 21.33 4.68 -9.76
N GLY A 103 20.86 3.68 -10.49
CA GLY A 103 21.45 2.34 -10.57
C GLY A 103 20.73 1.31 -9.71
N THR A 104 21.31 0.11 -9.64
CA THR A 104 20.76 -1.03 -8.89
C THR A 104 21.60 -1.29 -7.66
N VAL A 105 20.95 -1.48 -6.51
CA VAL A 105 21.60 -1.83 -5.24
C VAL A 105 20.78 -2.90 -4.52
N ALA A 106 21.42 -3.70 -3.67
CA ALA A 106 20.73 -4.72 -2.90
C ALA A 106 19.93 -4.09 -1.73
N VAL A 107 18.68 -4.51 -1.56
CA VAL A 107 17.80 -4.20 -0.42
C VAL A 107 17.19 -5.50 0.07
N ASP A 108 17.41 -5.81 1.35
CA ASP A 108 17.01 -7.07 1.97
C ASP A 108 17.48 -8.30 1.15
N GLY A 109 18.78 -8.29 0.79
CA GLY A 109 19.44 -9.37 0.04
C GLY A 109 19.08 -9.50 -1.45
N ALA A 110 18.11 -8.73 -1.96
CA ALA A 110 17.66 -8.80 -3.35
C ALA A 110 17.94 -7.50 -4.13
N PRO A 111 18.14 -7.57 -5.46
CA PRO A 111 18.38 -6.38 -6.27
C PRO A 111 17.16 -5.45 -6.29
N ALA A 112 17.40 -4.15 -6.13
CA ALA A 112 16.40 -3.10 -6.26
C ALA A 112 16.95 -1.90 -7.05
N GLU A 113 16.13 -1.37 -7.95
CA GLU A 113 16.43 -0.18 -8.73
C GLU A 113 16.22 1.06 -7.86
N LYS A 114 17.28 1.83 -7.66
CA LYS A 114 17.23 3.07 -6.89
C LYS A 114 16.89 4.25 -7.80
N PHE A 115 15.96 5.07 -7.36
CA PHE A 115 15.56 6.32 -8.00
C PHE A 115 15.64 7.47 -7.01
N GLN A 116 16.00 8.66 -7.49
CA GLN A 116 15.64 9.90 -6.84
C GLN A 116 14.32 10.38 -7.45
N VAL A 117 13.30 10.56 -6.61
CA VAL A 117 11.97 10.98 -7.01
C VAL A 117 11.69 12.34 -6.41
N THR A 118 11.23 13.28 -7.23
CA THR A 118 10.81 14.62 -6.82
C THR A 118 9.33 14.78 -7.08
N TYR A 119 8.56 15.17 -6.06
CA TYR A 119 7.11 15.34 -6.14
C TYR A 119 6.66 16.62 -5.41
N MET A 120 5.43 17.06 -5.68
CA MET A 120 4.82 18.22 -5.03
C MET A 120 4.01 17.80 -3.80
N GLU A 121 4.41 18.27 -2.62
CA GLU A 121 3.67 18.07 -1.37
C GLU A 121 3.30 19.43 -0.78
N LYS A 122 2.00 19.70 -0.62
CA LYS A 122 1.49 20.99 -0.08
C LYS A 122 2.15 22.22 -0.74
N LYS A 123 2.29 22.18 -2.08
CA LYS A 123 2.94 23.20 -2.92
C LYS A 123 4.45 23.37 -2.73
N LYS A 124 5.12 22.46 -2.00
CA LYS A 124 6.58 22.41 -1.88
C LYS A 124 7.12 21.25 -2.72
N LYS A 125 8.28 21.46 -3.34
CA LYS A 125 9.03 20.36 -3.96
C LYS A 125 9.71 19.56 -2.87
N VAL A 126 9.46 18.25 -2.85
CA VAL A 126 10.08 17.29 -1.94
C VAL A 126 10.79 16.25 -2.79
N SER A 127 12.00 15.85 -2.37
CA SER A 127 12.75 14.77 -3.01
C SER A 127 13.02 13.65 -2.03
N VAL A 128 12.89 12.42 -2.50
CA VAL A 128 13.17 11.17 -1.75
C VAL A 128 13.98 10.21 -2.62
N TYR A 129 14.67 9.27 -1.99
CA TYR A 129 15.12 8.06 -2.66
C TYR A 129 14.03 6.99 -2.54
N GLN A 130 13.74 6.30 -3.65
CA GLN A 130 12.84 5.16 -3.69
C GLN A 130 13.56 3.98 -4.33
N TRP A 131 13.42 2.80 -3.74
CA TRP A 131 13.94 1.55 -4.29
C TRP A 131 12.79 0.67 -4.74
N LEU A 132 12.84 0.20 -5.99
CA LEU A 132 11.83 -0.67 -6.57
C LEU A 132 12.41 -2.07 -6.84
N ARG A 133 11.63 -3.11 -6.55
CA ARG A 133 11.84 -4.45 -7.10
C ARG A 133 11.06 -4.58 -8.41
N ALA A 134 11.73 -5.13 -9.43
CA ALA A 134 11.19 -5.35 -10.78
C ALA A 134 10.53 -4.10 -11.40
N GLY A 135 11.04 -2.91 -11.10
CA GLY A 135 10.51 -1.63 -11.61
C GLY A 135 9.10 -1.26 -11.17
N GLN A 136 8.50 -2.00 -10.23
CA GLN A 136 7.09 -1.86 -9.85
C GLN A 136 6.91 -1.73 -8.34
N PHE A 137 7.56 -2.59 -7.55
CA PHE A 137 7.22 -2.75 -6.15
C PHE A 137 8.14 -1.94 -5.24
N PRO A 138 7.65 -0.91 -4.52
CA PRO A 138 8.49 -0.13 -3.61
C PRO A 138 8.90 -0.97 -2.39
N VAL A 139 10.21 -1.17 -2.22
CA VAL A 139 10.77 -1.90 -1.07
C VAL A 139 11.38 -1.00 -0.01
N LYS A 140 11.73 0.23 -0.39
CA LYS A 140 12.29 1.22 0.52
C LYS A 140 12.01 2.62 0.00
N VAL A 141 11.76 3.55 0.92
CA VAL A 141 11.74 4.99 0.66
C VAL A 141 12.53 5.69 1.75
N GLU A 142 13.31 6.69 1.40
CA GLU A 142 14.13 7.45 2.34
C GLU A 142 14.17 8.92 1.92
N ALA A 143 14.03 9.84 2.87
CA ALA A 143 14.28 11.25 2.62
C ALA A 143 15.73 11.46 2.18
N VAL A 144 15.97 12.43 1.28
CA VAL A 144 17.35 12.71 0.81
C VAL A 144 18.28 13.13 1.95
N ASP A 145 17.73 13.78 2.99
CA ASP A 145 18.47 14.17 4.19
C ASP A 145 18.54 13.08 5.27
N GLY A 146 17.94 11.90 5.03
CA GLY A 146 17.89 10.79 5.97
C GLY A 146 17.02 11.05 7.22
N SER A 147 16.20 12.10 7.22
CA SER A 147 15.34 12.46 8.36
C SER A 147 14.26 11.42 8.63
N TRP A 148 13.73 10.79 7.58
CA TRP A 148 12.76 9.71 7.67
C TRP A 148 12.95 8.67 6.56
N GLY A 149 12.39 7.49 6.78
CA GLY A 149 12.32 6.45 5.76
C GLY A 149 11.50 5.25 6.23
N PHE A 150 11.18 4.37 5.29
CA PHE A 150 10.69 3.03 5.61
C PHE A 150 11.34 1.99 4.71
N GLU A 151 11.48 0.77 5.22
CA GLU A 151 12.00 -0.38 4.49
C GLU A 151 11.12 -1.60 4.79
N TYR A 152 10.78 -2.36 3.74
CA TYR A 152 10.17 -3.67 3.89
C TYR A 152 11.25 -4.74 4.01
N LYS A 153 11.09 -5.61 5.00
CA LYS A 153 11.93 -6.78 5.28
C LYS A 153 11.09 -8.04 5.25
N ASN A 154 11.74 -9.17 5.01
CA ASN A 154 11.07 -10.49 4.98
C ASN A 154 9.86 -10.46 4.04
N LEU A 155 10.04 -9.86 2.86
CA LEU A 155 8.97 -9.71 1.89
C LEU A 155 8.61 -11.06 1.27
N GLU A 156 7.35 -11.44 1.41
CA GLU A 156 6.78 -12.67 0.87
C GLU A 156 5.66 -12.30 -0.11
N THR A 157 5.81 -12.67 -1.38
CA THR A 157 4.77 -12.47 -2.39
C THR A 157 3.83 -13.67 -2.45
N GLY A 158 2.55 -13.41 -2.66
CA GLY A 158 1.54 -14.45 -2.74
C GLY A 158 0.20 -13.99 -2.17
N PRO A 159 -0.86 -14.78 -2.44
CA PRO A 159 -2.22 -14.43 -2.02
C PRO A 159 -2.33 -14.33 -0.50
N GLN A 160 -3.05 -13.31 -0.03
CA GLN A 160 -3.28 -13.05 1.38
C GLN A 160 -4.68 -13.55 1.78
N PRO A 161 -4.85 -14.20 2.97
CA PRO A 161 -6.16 -14.63 3.45
C PRO A 161 -7.15 -13.46 3.55
N ALA A 162 -8.35 -13.64 3.00
CA ALA A 162 -9.37 -12.59 2.95
C ALA A 162 -9.75 -12.06 4.35
N ASP A 163 -9.78 -12.94 5.35
CA ASP A 163 -10.17 -12.62 6.73
C ASP A 163 -9.19 -11.68 7.43
N LEU A 164 -7.94 -11.55 6.94
CA LEU A 164 -7.01 -10.54 7.46
C LEU A 164 -7.57 -9.12 7.27
N PHE A 165 -8.44 -8.91 6.29
CA PHE A 165 -8.92 -7.60 5.89
C PHE A 165 -10.36 -7.31 6.35
N GLU A 166 -10.82 -8.01 7.39
CA GLU A 166 -12.08 -7.75 8.08
C GLU A 166 -11.81 -7.62 9.59
N PRO A 167 -12.61 -6.80 10.33
CA PRO A 167 -12.57 -6.81 11.79
C PRO A 167 -12.94 -8.21 12.33
N PRO A 168 -12.26 -8.72 13.38
CA PRO A 168 -12.63 -9.99 13.98
C PRO A 168 -14.07 -9.97 14.50
N ALA A 169 -14.76 -11.12 14.41
CA ALA A 169 -16.19 -11.21 14.72
C ALA A 169 -16.54 -10.89 16.18
N ASP A 170 -15.59 -11.01 17.10
CA ASP A 170 -15.75 -10.68 18.51
C ASP A 170 -15.42 -9.22 18.85
N TYR A 171 -15.09 -8.40 17.84
CA TYR A 171 -14.82 -6.97 18.03
C TYR A 171 -16.10 -6.15 17.93
N GLN A 172 -16.21 -5.16 18.81
CA GLN A 172 -17.32 -4.22 18.83
C GLN A 172 -16.97 -2.94 18.08
N LYS A 173 -17.87 -2.48 17.20
CA LYS A 173 -17.72 -1.15 16.60
C LYS A 173 -17.86 -0.11 17.69
N PHE A 174 -16.85 0.73 17.85
CA PHE A 174 -16.89 1.88 18.72
C PHE A 174 -17.95 2.84 18.21
N ALA A 175 -19.05 2.96 18.96
CA ALA A 175 -20.08 3.95 18.71
C ALA A 175 -19.82 5.14 19.62
N MET A 176 -19.33 6.27 19.08
CA MET A 176 -19.41 7.55 19.79
C MET A 176 -20.87 8.02 19.73
N PRO A 177 -21.62 8.08 20.85
CA PRO A 177 -22.92 8.72 20.85
C PRO A 177 -22.73 10.20 20.48
N GLY A 178 -23.46 10.69 19.48
CA GLY A 178 -23.48 12.12 19.10
C GLY A 178 -22.53 12.58 17.99
N LEU A 179 -21.62 11.75 17.48
CA LEU A 179 -20.73 12.16 16.38
C LEU A 179 -21.51 12.35 15.05
N GLY A 180 -22.54 11.54 14.81
CA GLY A 180 -23.42 11.67 13.65
C GLY A 180 -24.22 12.99 13.65
N ASP A 181 -24.60 13.48 14.82
CA ASP A 181 -25.28 14.77 14.97
C ASP A 181 -24.30 15.95 14.86
N MET A 182 -23.06 15.78 15.33
CA MET A 182 -22.01 16.79 15.22
C MET A 182 -21.52 16.98 13.77
N MET A 183 -21.39 15.89 12.98
CA MET A 183 -21.04 15.96 11.56
C MET A 183 -22.15 16.60 10.72
N LYS A 184 -23.43 16.35 11.04
CA LYS A 184 -24.56 17.07 10.43
C LYS A 184 -24.54 18.58 10.73
N GLY A 185 -24.03 18.98 11.90
CA GLY A 185 -23.86 20.39 12.27
C GLY A 185 -22.72 21.12 11.55
N LEU A 186 -21.70 20.38 11.07
CA LEU A 186 -20.53 20.93 10.36
C LEU A 186 -20.67 20.89 8.83
N GLY A 187 -21.61 20.11 8.29
CA GLY A 187 -21.92 20.04 6.86
C GLY A 187 -22.91 21.11 6.36
N GLY A 188 -23.15 22.16 7.16
CA GLY A 188 -23.95 23.32 6.75
C GLY A 188 -23.15 24.30 5.89
N PHE A 189 -22.88 23.93 4.64
CA PHE A 189 -22.68 24.84 3.51
C PHE A 189 -23.38 24.29 2.28
#